data_AF-D5Q509-F1
#
_entry.id   AF-D5Q509-F1
#
_cell.length_a   1.000
_cell.length_b   1.000
_cell.length_c   1.000
_cell.angle_alpha   90.00
_cell.angle_beta   90.00
_cell.angle_gamma   90.00
#
_symmetry.space_group_name_H-M   'P 1'
#
loop_
_entity.id
_entity.type
_entity.pdbx_description
1 polymer ?
#
loop_
_entity_poly.entity_id
_entity_poly.type
_entity_poly.pdbx_seq_one_letter_code
_entity_poly.pdbx_strand_id
1 'polypeptide(L)'
;MKDYKDVVYIKLVKKELEEWKKNILKKPSIFDKTSKGIQNKFNGVLPDKYHEIITSSIKVMTKTVLFGYKYATKPPLRKMSLEEREKLVLEKAKTYKTTAMIEGAGTGAGGILLGLSDFPLLLGIKVKFLYDVASIYGYDVKDYRERIYILNILQLAFSSQQHINKTFKLINNWDEYVSSLPEDI
;
A
#
# COMPACT_ATOMS: atom_id res chain seq x y z
N MET A 1 -22.86 26.33 2.64
CA MET A 1 -23.48 25.03 2.26
C MET A 1 -22.45 23.96 1.90
N LYS A 2 -21.34 24.32 1.22
CA LYS A 2 -20.21 23.40 0.92
C LYS A 2 -19.55 22.87 2.21
N ASP A 3 -19.27 23.75 3.17
CA ASP A 3 -18.64 23.38 4.45
C ASP A 3 -19.48 22.42 5.31
N TYR A 4 -20.81 22.51 5.26
CA TYR A 4 -21.70 21.63 6.04
C TYR A 4 -21.67 20.19 5.53
N LYS A 5 -21.64 20.00 4.21
CA LYS A 5 -21.54 18.65 3.59
C LYS A 5 -20.20 17.99 3.94
N ASP A 6 -19.12 18.76 3.91
CA ASP A 6 -17.80 18.27 4.30
C ASP A 6 -17.75 17.84 5.78
N VAL A 7 -18.41 18.57 6.68
CA VAL A 7 -18.49 18.18 8.11
C VAL A 7 -19.22 16.85 8.31
N VAL A 8 -20.34 16.63 7.61
CA VAL A 8 -21.09 15.37 7.69
C VAL A 8 -20.25 14.21 7.15
N TYR A 9 -19.60 14.42 5.99
CA TYR A 9 -18.76 13.41 5.38
C TYR A 9 -17.56 13.03 6.25
N ILE A 10 -16.88 14.02 6.86
CA ILE A 10 -15.76 13.77 7.79
C ILE A 10 -16.20 12.90 8.97
N LYS A 11 -17.42 13.09 9.51
CA LYS A 11 -17.94 12.25 10.60
C LYS A 11 -18.12 10.79 10.15
N LEU A 12 -18.62 10.59 8.94
CA LEU A 12 -18.80 9.26 8.35
C LEU A 12 -17.45 8.56 8.14
N VAL A 13 -16.49 9.23 7.50
CA VAL A 13 -15.15 8.69 7.24
C VAL A 13 -14.41 8.39 8.54
N LYS A 14 -14.58 9.20 9.59
CA LYS A 14 -14.02 8.89 10.92
C LYS A 14 -14.58 7.60 11.49
N LYS A 15 -15.87 7.32 11.32
CA LYS A 15 -16.47 6.06 11.78
C LYS A 15 -15.91 4.88 10.99
N GLU A 16 -15.82 5.00 9.67
CA GLU A 16 -15.23 3.97 8.79
C GLU A 16 -13.76 3.70 9.15
N LEU A 17 -12.99 4.75 9.44
CA LEU A 17 -11.61 4.65 9.90
C LEU A 17 -11.52 3.83 11.19
N GLU A 18 -12.35 4.12 12.19
CA GLU A 18 -12.34 3.37 13.46
C GLU A 18 -12.75 1.90 13.29
N GLU A 19 -13.70 1.61 12.41
CA GLU A 19 -14.05 0.24 12.05
C GLU A 19 -12.90 -0.47 11.32
N TRP A 20 -12.24 0.22 10.38
CA TRP A 20 -11.07 -0.31 9.68
C TRP A 20 -9.90 -0.58 10.63
N LYS A 21 -9.62 0.32 11.59
CA LYS A 21 -8.58 0.12 12.61
C LYS A 21 -8.82 -1.14 13.43
N LYS A 22 -10.08 -1.37 13.85
CA LYS A 22 -10.46 -2.61 14.56
C LYS A 22 -10.26 -3.85 13.69
N ASN A 23 -10.55 -3.75 12.40
CA ASN A 23 -10.42 -4.85 11.46
C ASN A 23 -8.96 -5.20 11.13
N ILE A 24 -8.08 -4.22 11.05
CA ILE A 24 -6.66 -4.43 10.72
C ILE A 24 -5.84 -4.84 11.96
N LEU A 25 -6.23 -4.40 13.17
CA LEU A 25 -5.52 -4.70 14.43
C LEU A 25 -5.96 -6.00 15.11
N LYS A 26 -6.42 -6.99 14.35
CA LYS A 26 -6.79 -8.29 14.91
C LYS A 26 -5.56 -8.93 15.58
N LYS A 27 -5.79 -9.60 16.71
CA LYS A 27 -4.74 -10.39 17.37
C LYS A 27 -4.22 -11.42 16.35
N PRO A 28 -2.89 -11.63 16.24
CA PRO A 28 -2.37 -12.78 15.50
C PRO A 28 -3.07 -14.02 16.04
N SER A 29 -3.79 -14.73 15.19
CA SER A 29 -4.60 -15.85 15.67
C SER A 29 -3.64 -16.94 16.15
N ILE A 30 -3.92 -17.59 17.28
CA ILE A 30 -3.12 -18.74 17.71
C ILE A 30 -3.24 -19.88 16.68
N PHE A 31 -4.32 -19.90 15.88
CA PHE A 31 -4.46 -20.77 14.72
C PHE A 31 -3.48 -20.45 13.58
N ASP A 32 -2.90 -19.25 13.50
CA ASP A 32 -1.79 -18.96 12.57
C ASP A 32 -0.54 -19.77 12.96
N LYS A 33 -0.41 -20.21 14.23
CA LYS A 33 0.64 -21.16 14.65
C LYS A 33 0.30 -22.59 14.26
N THR A 34 -0.97 -22.98 14.18
CA THR A 34 -1.39 -24.31 13.71
C THR A 34 -1.31 -24.40 12.18
N SER A 35 -1.45 -23.28 11.48
CA SER A 35 -1.11 -23.14 10.06
C SER A 35 0.36 -23.37 9.79
N LYS A 36 1.29 -23.33 10.77
CA LYS A 36 2.71 -23.65 10.55
C LYS A 36 2.93 -25.04 9.97
N GLY A 37 2.04 -26.01 10.20
CA GLY A 37 2.12 -27.32 9.54
C GLY A 37 1.93 -27.25 8.02
N ILE A 38 1.07 -26.34 7.55
CA ILE A 38 0.84 -26.05 6.13
C ILE A 38 1.84 -25.00 5.61
N GLN A 39 2.23 -24.03 6.44
CA GLN A 39 3.18 -22.96 6.15
C GLN A 39 4.62 -23.47 6.07
N ASN A 40 5.01 -24.49 6.83
CA ASN A 40 6.29 -25.20 6.67
C ASN A 40 6.29 -26.08 5.41
N LYS A 41 5.12 -26.59 5.00
CA LYS A 41 4.97 -27.25 3.70
C LYS A 41 5.05 -26.23 2.56
N PHE A 42 4.38 -25.07 2.67
CA PHE A 42 4.44 -23.99 1.68
C PHE A 42 5.80 -23.29 1.58
N ASN A 43 6.51 -23.08 2.70
CA ASN A 43 7.89 -22.62 2.73
C ASN A 43 8.87 -23.62 2.09
N GLY A 44 8.44 -24.86 1.82
CA GLY A 44 9.19 -25.87 1.07
C GLY A 44 8.53 -26.31 -0.25
N VAL A 45 7.46 -25.65 -0.71
CA VAL A 45 6.70 -26.03 -1.92
C VAL A 45 6.87 -25.03 -3.06
N LEU A 46 7.33 -23.80 -2.78
CA LEU A 46 7.75 -22.87 -3.83
C LEU A 46 9.24 -23.11 -4.16
N PRO A 47 9.59 -23.44 -5.42
CA PRO A 47 10.98 -23.55 -5.83
C PRO A 47 11.77 -22.27 -5.48
N ASP A 48 13.05 -22.39 -5.13
CA ASP A 48 13.89 -21.26 -4.68
C ASP A 48 13.82 -20.02 -5.58
N LYS A 49 13.68 -20.23 -6.90
CA LYS A 49 13.49 -19.18 -7.91
C LYS A 49 12.32 -18.24 -7.63
N TYR A 50 11.26 -18.72 -6.99
CA TYR A 50 10.07 -17.93 -6.67
C TYR A 50 10.37 -16.94 -5.54
N HIS A 51 11.03 -17.43 -4.49
CA HIS A 51 11.47 -16.59 -3.38
C HIS A 51 12.47 -15.55 -3.85
N GLU A 52 13.36 -15.90 -4.79
CA GLU A 52 14.31 -14.98 -5.40
C GLU A 52 13.62 -13.87 -6.20
N ILE A 53 12.66 -14.19 -7.07
CA ILE A 53 11.89 -13.19 -7.84
C ILE A 53 11.14 -12.25 -6.91
N ILE A 54 10.45 -12.76 -5.89
CA ILE A 54 9.70 -11.92 -4.94
C ILE A 54 10.66 -11.01 -4.17
N THR A 55 11.74 -11.55 -3.63
CA THR A 55 12.72 -10.79 -2.84
C THR A 55 13.40 -9.70 -3.67
N SER A 56 13.86 -10.05 -4.87
CA SER A 56 14.49 -9.10 -5.80
C SER A 56 13.51 -8.00 -6.21
N SER A 57 12.26 -8.35 -6.50
CA SER A 57 11.19 -7.40 -6.85
C SER A 57 10.91 -6.43 -5.71
N ILE A 58 10.79 -6.91 -4.48
CA ILE A 58 10.58 -6.06 -3.29
C ILE A 58 11.79 -5.14 -3.08
N LYS A 59 13.02 -5.64 -3.26
CA LYS A 59 14.24 -4.84 -3.14
C LYS A 59 14.28 -3.73 -4.20
N VAL A 60 13.98 -4.06 -5.46
CA VAL A 60 13.91 -3.08 -6.56
C VAL A 60 12.80 -2.08 -6.29
N MET A 61 11.58 -2.53 -5.97
CA MET A 61 10.44 -1.68 -5.64
C MET A 61 10.78 -0.71 -4.51
N THR A 62 11.40 -1.18 -3.43
CA THR A 62 11.80 -0.33 -2.29
C THR A 62 12.80 0.73 -2.74
N LYS A 63 13.83 0.37 -3.50
CA LYS A 63 14.79 1.34 -4.07
C LYS A 63 14.11 2.33 -5.00
N THR A 64 13.20 1.88 -5.86
CA THR A 64 12.43 2.73 -6.77
C THR A 64 11.55 3.71 -5.99
N VAL A 65 10.91 3.26 -4.91
CA VAL A 65 10.11 4.14 -4.05
C VAL A 65 11.00 5.16 -3.37
N LEU A 66 12.18 4.81 -2.88
CA LEU A 66 13.06 5.74 -2.16
C LEU A 66 13.74 6.76 -3.08
N PHE A 67 14.24 6.31 -4.25
CA PHE A 67 15.14 7.08 -5.10
C PHE A 67 14.54 7.45 -6.47
N GLY A 68 13.52 6.72 -6.93
CA GLY A 68 12.90 6.88 -8.25
C GLY A 68 11.81 7.95 -8.37
N TYR A 69 11.54 8.68 -7.29
CA TYR A 69 10.46 9.69 -7.24
C TYR A 69 10.59 10.78 -8.31
N LYS A 70 11.82 11.08 -8.78
CA LYS A 70 12.11 12.12 -9.77
C LYS A 70 11.37 11.94 -11.10
N TYR A 71 10.90 10.72 -11.40
CA TYR A 71 10.31 10.37 -12.70
C TYR A 71 8.78 10.17 -12.66
N ALA A 72 8.11 10.29 -11.50
CA ALA A 72 6.77 9.70 -11.33
C ALA A 72 5.71 10.55 -10.60
N THR A 73 5.87 11.87 -10.46
CA THR A 73 5.04 12.65 -9.53
C THR A 73 4.25 13.76 -10.20
N LYS A 74 2.93 13.71 -10.07
CA LYS A 74 2.06 14.87 -10.29
C LYS A 74 2.23 15.83 -9.11
N PRO A 75 2.14 17.15 -9.33
CA PRO A 75 2.14 18.10 -8.22
C PRO A 75 0.97 17.82 -7.27
N PRO A 76 1.11 18.09 -5.97
CA PRO A 76 0.03 17.89 -5.00
C PRO A 76 -1.19 18.76 -5.33
N LEU A 77 -2.37 18.16 -5.34
CA LEU A 77 -3.62 18.89 -5.53
C LEU A 77 -3.94 19.72 -4.28
N ARG A 78 -4.23 21.01 -4.50
CA ARG A 78 -4.58 21.98 -3.46
C ARG A 78 -6.04 22.41 -3.64
N LYS A 79 -6.65 22.89 -2.55
CA LYS A 79 -8.01 23.49 -2.55
C LYS A 79 -9.13 22.52 -3.01
N MET A 80 -9.11 21.29 -2.51
CA MET A 80 -10.19 20.31 -2.69
C MET A 80 -10.67 19.80 -1.33
N SER A 81 -11.97 19.55 -1.20
CA SER A 81 -12.52 18.94 0.01
C SER A 81 -12.18 17.45 0.11
N LEU A 82 -12.33 16.87 1.31
CA LEU A 82 -12.03 15.46 1.52
C LEU A 82 -12.90 14.55 0.64
N GLU A 83 -14.20 14.85 0.53
CA GLU A 83 -15.14 14.09 -0.30
C GLU A 83 -14.75 14.12 -1.78
N GLU A 84 -14.36 15.29 -2.29
CA GLU A 84 -13.90 15.44 -3.67
C GLU A 84 -12.61 14.63 -3.92
N ARG A 85 -11.68 14.62 -2.97
CA ARG A 85 -10.44 13.83 -3.04
C ARG A 85 -10.75 12.33 -3.03
N GLU A 86 -11.61 11.85 -2.14
CA GLU A 86 -11.95 10.43 -2.05
C GLU A 86 -12.65 9.91 -3.31
N LYS A 87 -13.54 10.70 -3.93
CA LYS A 87 -14.12 10.37 -5.24
C LYS A 87 -13.05 10.17 -6.31
N LEU A 88 -12.08 11.10 -6.40
CA LEU A 88 -10.96 10.97 -7.35
C LEU A 88 -10.09 9.75 -7.05
N VAL A 89 -9.81 9.45 -5.77
CA VAL A 89 -9.06 8.25 -5.38
C VAL A 89 -9.77 6.99 -5.83
N LEU A 90 -11.09 6.90 -5.64
CA LEU A 90 -11.89 5.73 -6.05
C LEU A 90 -11.91 5.56 -7.57
N GLU A 91 -12.03 6.64 -8.32
CA GLU A 91 -11.93 6.61 -9.78
C GLU A 91 -10.55 6.11 -10.24
N LYS A 92 -9.48 6.63 -9.62
CA LYS A 92 -8.11 6.15 -9.89
C LYS A 92 -7.97 4.67 -9.53
N ALA A 93 -8.45 4.25 -8.38
CA ALA A 93 -8.40 2.85 -7.96
C ALA A 93 -9.05 1.93 -8.99
N LYS A 94 -10.20 2.34 -9.56
CA LYS A 94 -10.86 1.61 -10.65
C LYS A 94 -9.97 1.52 -11.88
N THR A 95 -9.40 2.64 -12.35
CA THR A 95 -8.49 2.64 -13.51
C THR A 95 -7.29 1.72 -13.30
N TYR A 96 -6.56 1.87 -12.19
CA TYR A 96 -5.37 1.05 -11.91
C TYR A 96 -5.70 -0.43 -11.73
N LYS A 97 -6.87 -0.75 -11.14
CA LYS A 97 -7.36 -2.13 -11.05
C LYS A 97 -7.63 -2.72 -12.44
N THR A 98 -8.29 -1.96 -13.31
CA THR A 98 -8.53 -2.39 -14.70
C THR A 98 -7.23 -2.58 -15.46
N THR A 99 -6.27 -1.66 -15.34
CA THR A 99 -4.92 -1.80 -15.92
C THR A 99 -4.24 -3.07 -15.44
N ALA A 100 -4.18 -3.31 -14.12
CA ALA A 100 -3.60 -4.54 -13.57
C ALA A 100 -4.30 -5.82 -14.05
N MET A 101 -5.62 -5.76 -14.25
CA MET A 101 -6.38 -6.89 -14.80
C MET A 101 -6.05 -7.17 -16.27
N ILE A 102 -5.91 -6.11 -17.08
CA ILE A 102 -5.53 -6.23 -18.49
C ILE A 102 -4.08 -6.72 -18.62
N GLU A 103 -3.17 -6.16 -17.82
CA GLU A 103 -1.73 -6.41 -17.92
C GLU A 103 -1.29 -7.73 -17.26
N GLY A 104 -2.05 -8.27 -16.29
CA GLY A 104 -1.63 -9.47 -15.56
C GLY A 104 -2.73 -10.40 -15.04
N ALA A 105 -4.02 -10.18 -15.37
CA ALA A 105 -5.12 -11.00 -14.84
C ALA A 105 -6.28 -11.30 -15.82
N GLY A 106 -6.05 -11.23 -17.13
CA GLY A 106 -7.02 -11.74 -18.12
C GLY A 106 -7.06 -13.27 -18.23
N THR A 107 -6.09 -13.98 -17.65
CA THR A 107 -5.86 -15.41 -17.89
C THR A 107 -6.08 -16.24 -16.63
N GLY A 108 -7.28 -16.19 -16.05
CA GLY A 108 -7.71 -17.12 -14.99
C GLY A 108 -7.63 -18.63 -15.31
N ALA A 109 -6.84 -19.06 -16.30
CA ALA A 109 -6.65 -20.42 -16.78
C ALA A 109 -5.18 -20.93 -16.78
N GLY A 110 -4.18 -20.18 -16.24
CA GLY A 110 -2.74 -20.56 -16.39
C GLY A 110 -1.91 -20.78 -15.11
N GLY A 111 -2.49 -20.67 -13.92
CA GLY A 111 -1.83 -21.02 -12.64
C GLY A 111 -0.86 -19.96 -12.09
N ILE A 112 -0.43 -20.19 -10.84
CA ILE A 112 0.44 -19.34 -9.99
C ILE A 112 1.78 -18.97 -10.67
N LEU A 113 2.21 -19.73 -11.68
CA LEU A 113 3.46 -19.58 -12.43
C LEU A 113 3.49 -18.35 -13.35
N LEU A 114 2.39 -18.03 -14.05
CA LEU A 114 2.34 -16.88 -14.96
C LEU A 114 2.30 -15.54 -14.20
N GLY A 115 1.69 -15.52 -13.01
CA GLY A 115 1.54 -14.30 -12.20
C GLY A 115 2.83 -13.77 -11.56
N LEU A 116 3.95 -14.49 -11.64
CA LEU A 116 5.23 -14.09 -11.02
C LEU A 116 6.14 -13.29 -11.93
N SER A 117 6.11 -13.56 -13.23
CA SER A 117 6.83 -12.74 -14.21
C SER A 117 6.32 -11.29 -14.20
N ASP A 118 5.01 -11.12 -13.97
CA ASP A 118 4.37 -9.81 -13.90
C ASP A 118 4.33 -9.25 -12.48
N PHE A 119 4.85 -9.95 -11.48
CA PHE A 119 4.87 -9.47 -10.09
C PHE A 119 5.61 -8.13 -9.91
N PRO A 120 6.82 -7.91 -10.47
CA PRO A 120 7.47 -6.61 -10.40
C PRO A 120 6.64 -5.50 -11.06
N LEU A 121 5.99 -5.80 -12.19
CA LEU A 121 5.13 -4.85 -12.89
C LEU A 121 3.91 -4.49 -12.03
N LEU A 122 3.23 -5.48 -11.47
CA LEU A 122 2.08 -5.29 -10.58
C LEU A 122 2.44 -4.47 -9.34
N LEU A 123 3.63 -4.68 -8.76
CA LEU A 123 4.16 -3.83 -7.70
C LEU A 123 4.37 -2.39 -8.17
N GLY A 124 4.92 -2.20 -9.36
CA GLY A 124 5.09 -0.89 -9.99
C GLY A 124 3.75 -0.14 -10.16
N ILE A 125 2.71 -0.82 -10.65
CA ILE A 125 1.35 -0.28 -10.77
C ILE A 125 0.82 0.18 -9.42
N LYS A 126 0.99 -0.63 -8.35
CA LYS A 126 0.57 -0.27 -6.98
C LYS A 126 1.33 0.94 -6.44
N VAL A 127 2.65 1.00 -6.63
CA VAL A 127 3.47 2.15 -6.23
C VAL A 127 3.01 3.42 -6.95
N LYS A 128 2.81 3.34 -8.27
CA LYS A 128 2.37 4.49 -9.05
C LYS A 128 0.98 4.97 -8.64
N PHE A 129 0.07 4.04 -8.33
CA PHE A 129 -1.23 4.37 -7.75
C PHE A 129 -1.07 5.12 -6.42
N LEU A 130 -0.22 4.65 -5.50
CA LEU A 130 0.01 5.32 -4.22
C LEU A 130 0.61 6.73 -4.38
N TYR A 131 1.45 6.95 -5.40
CA TYR A 131 1.97 8.29 -5.72
C TYR A 131 0.86 9.25 -6.19
N ASP A 132 -0.06 8.75 -7.03
CA ASP A 132 -1.23 9.52 -7.45
C ASP A 132 -2.15 9.81 -6.25
N VAL A 133 -2.35 8.85 -5.35
CA VAL A 133 -3.13 9.04 -4.11
C VAL A 133 -2.49 10.09 -3.20
N ALA A 134 -1.18 10.05 -2.99
CA ALA A 134 -0.47 11.05 -2.21
C ALA A 134 -0.68 12.47 -2.80
N SER A 135 -0.51 12.62 -4.11
CA SER A 135 -0.79 13.87 -4.83
C SER A 135 -2.25 14.31 -4.68
N ILE A 136 -3.21 13.38 -4.79
CA ILE A 136 -4.64 13.68 -4.60
C ILE A 136 -4.95 14.12 -3.17
N TYR A 137 -4.24 13.63 -2.16
CA TYR A 137 -4.36 14.10 -0.78
C TYR A 137 -3.53 15.36 -0.47
N GLY A 138 -2.73 15.83 -1.42
CA GLY A 138 -1.97 17.08 -1.30
C GLY A 138 -0.56 16.89 -0.71
N TYR A 139 -0.07 15.66 -0.64
CA TYR A 139 1.28 15.32 -0.21
C TYR A 139 2.23 15.27 -1.40
N ASP A 140 3.45 15.79 -1.19
CA ASP A 140 4.50 15.80 -2.22
C ASP A 140 5.50 14.68 -1.92
N VAL A 141 5.53 13.64 -2.75
CA VAL A 141 6.46 12.52 -2.58
C VAL A 141 7.91 12.87 -2.92
N LYS A 142 8.21 14.13 -3.29
CA LYS A 142 9.59 14.65 -3.24
C LYS A 142 10.11 14.72 -1.80
N ASP A 143 9.23 14.89 -0.83
CA ASP A 143 9.55 14.66 0.57
C ASP A 143 9.76 13.15 0.78
N TYR A 144 10.93 12.79 1.29
CA TYR A 144 11.28 11.39 1.49
C TYR A 144 10.40 10.72 2.56
N ARG A 145 9.89 11.49 3.52
CA ARG A 145 9.03 10.99 4.59
C ARG A 145 7.74 10.42 4.03
N GLU A 146 7.16 11.09 3.03
CA GLU A 146 5.99 10.59 2.30
C GLU A 146 6.29 9.28 1.57
N ARG A 147 7.51 9.10 1.05
CA ARG A 147 7.95 7.85 0.42
C ARG A 147 8.07 6.73 1.44
N ILE A 148 8.57 7.02 2.65
CA ILE A 148 8.57 6.08 3.78
C ILE A 148 7.13 5.74 4.19
N TYR A 149 6.21 6.71 4.21
CA TYR A 149 4.80 6.45 4.51
C TYR A 149 4.19 5.47 3.50
N ILE A 150 4.45 5.66 2.20
CA ILE A 150 4.02 4.76 1.12
C ILE A 150 4.56 3.34 1.30
N LEU A 151 5.84 3.20 1.69
CA LEU A 151 6.40 1.89 2.01
C LEU A 151 5.67 1.23 3.19
N ASN A 152 5.29 1.99 4.22
CA ASN A 152 4.51 1.46 5.33
C ASN A 152 3.09 1.05 4.89
N ILE A 153 2.43 1.78 3.98
CA ILE A 153 1.13 1.35 3.39
C ILE A 153 1.27 0.01 2.67
N LEU A 154 2.33 -0.17 1.87
CA LEU A 154 2.59 -1.43 1.17
C LEU A 154 2.85 -2.57 2.18
N GLN A 155 3.59 -2.29 3.25
CA GLN A 155 3.80 -3.27 4.32
C GLN A 155 2.49 -3.65 5.02
N LEU A 156 1.59 -2.70 5.29
CA LEU A 156 0.27 -3.00 5.84
C LEU A 156 -0.55 -3.94 4.95
N ALA A 157 -0.40 -3.82 3.62
CA ALA A 157 -1.16 -4.61 2.66
C ALA A 157 -0.61 -6.04 2.45
N PHE A 158 0.70 -6.25 2.60
CA PHE A 158 1.36 -7.49 2.15
C PHE A 158 2.15 -8.25 3.23
N SER A 159 2.19 -7.76 4.46
CA SER A 159 2.98 -8.39 5.53
C SER A 159 2.17 -9.33 6.42
N SER A 160 2.87 -10.10 7.26
CA SER A 160 2.21 -10.93 8.28
C SER A 160 1.45 -10.07 9.29
N GLN A 161 0.41 -10.63 9.93
CA GLN A 161 -0.39 -9.91 10.93
C GLN A 161 0.47 -9.30 12.06
N GLN A 162 1.54 -10.01 12.47
CA GLN A 162 2.48 -9.48 13.46
C GLN A 162 3.21 -8.22 12.95
N HIS A 163 3.64 -8.22 11.69
CA HIS A 163 4.31 -7.06 11.08
C HIS A 163 3.31 -5.92 10.84
N ILE A 164 2.11 -6.23 10.33
CA ILE A 164 1.00 -5.27 10.18
C ILE A 164 0.75 -4.54 11.50
N ASN A 165 0.64 -5.26 12.62
CA ASN A 165 0.42 -4.66 13.94
C ASN A 165 1.58 -3.74 14.38
N LYS A 166 2.82 -4.01 13.95
CA LYS A 166 3.98 -3.13 14.21
C LYS A 166 3.94 -1.89 13.31
N THR A 167 3.80 -2.08 12.00
CA THR A 167 3.73 -1.01 11.00
C THR A 167 2.57 -0.06 11.29
N PHE A 168 1.41 -0.59 11.69
CA PHE A 168 0.25 0.24 12.02
C PHE A 168 0.54 1.18 13.20
N LYS A 169 1.28 0.73 14.23
CA LYS A 169 1.68 1.60 15.35
C LYS A 169 2.56 2.75 14.90
N LEU A 170 3.44 2.53 13.92
CA LEU A 170 4.26 3.60 13.34
C LEU A 170 3.38 4.61 12.59
N ILE A 171 2.49 4.13 11.72
CA ILE A 171 1.56 4.99 10.97
C ILE A 171 0.61 5.77 11.90
N ASN A 172 0.12 5.15 12.97
CA ASN A 172 -0.81 5.81 13.89
C ASN A 172 -0.13 6.89 14.75
N ASN A 173 1.20 6.85 14.89
CA ASN A 173 2.01 7.84 15.60
C ASN A 173 3.01 8.49 14.63
N TRP A 174 2.56 8.79 13.42
CA TRP A 174 3.42 9.18 12.31
C TRP A 174 4.27 10.42 12.61
N ASP A 175 3.68 11.45 13.24
CA ASP A 175 4.40 12.69 13.55
C ASP A 175 5.58 12.47 14.52
N GLU A 176 5.39 11.59 15.51
CA GLU A 176 6.45 11.19 16.45
C GLU A 176 7.54 10.38 15.73
N TYR A 177 7.13 9.43 14.88
CA TYR A 177 8.07 8.63 14.10
C TYR A 177 8.89 9.50 13.13
N VAL A 178 8.26 10.41 12.40
CA VAL A 178 8.93 11.35 11.50
C VAL A 178 9.96 12.20 12.23
N SER A 179 9.65 12.63 13.45
CA SER A 179 10.58 13.42 14.28
C SER A 179 11.84 12.65 14.68
N SER A 180 11.81 11.31 14.62
CA SER A 180 12.97 10.45 14.88
C SER A 180 13.81 10.16 13.63
N LEU A 181 13.34 10.53 12.44
CA LEU A 181 14.05 10.30 11.18
C LEU A 181 15.10 11.40 10.93
N PRO A 182 16.20 11.09 10.20
CA PRO A 182 17.18 12.09 9.78
C PRO A 182 16.56 13.15 8.86
N GLU A 183 17.19 14.31 8.69
CA GLU A 183 16.64 15.36 7.81
C GLU A 183 16.61 14.95 6.33
N ASP A 184 17.48 14.03 5.92
CA ASP A 184 17.59 13.50 4.57
C ASP A 184 18.01 12.02 4.52
N ILE A 185 17.90 11.41 3.33
CA ILE A 185 18.29 10.02 3.02
C ILE A 185 18.99 9.91 1.66
#